data_AF-A0A674BB36-F1
#
_entry.id   AF-A0A674BB36-F1
#
_cell.length_a   1.000
_cell.length_b   1.000
_cell.length_c   1.000
_cell.angle_alpha   90.00
_cell.angle_beta   90.00
_cell.angle_gamma   90.00
#
_symmetry.space_group_name_H-M   'P 1'
#
loop_
_entity.id
_entity.type
_entity.pdbx_description
1 polymer ?
#
loop_
_entity_poly.entity_id
_entity_poly.type
_entity_poly.pdbx_seq_one_letter_code
_entity_poly.pdbx_strand_id
1 'polypeptide(L)'
;MANIKTLNEIGYLNSSGFGRPWPRHGLYLLYWFSHNYVIFDNNGDLLALFNPKRKEFGFHYFDNRLECDGNCYQLLPNQNFPYYEVGNLNTPGAGDLPPYVRQNYKGHHDDSNMDRIIISLHPGMVLDKVYVTQHEDVRTFDRQNTYRISRGLVKLIRNLELEELLRQAGYTTSIMLVKAVKWQETPDEWGNNCGHHLLQCSCK
;
A
#
# COMPACT_ATOMS: atom_id res chain seq x y z
N MET A 1 -17.06 16.95 7.91
CA MET A 1 -16.49 15.63 7.52
C MET A 1 -15.32 15.86 6.58
N ALA A 2 -14.25 15.07 6.67
CA ALA A 2 -13.11 15.19 5.76
C ALA A 2 -13.56 14.90 4.31
N ASN A 3 -13.39 15.88 3.41
CA ASN A 3 -13.64 15.69 1.98
C ASN A 3 -12.39 15.10 1.35
N ILE A 4 -12.36 13.77 1.17
CA ILE A 4 -11.22 13.04 0.63
C ILE A 4 -11.46 12.78 -0.85
N LYS A 5 -10.53 13.25 -1.69
CA LYS A 5 -10.56 13.00 -3.13
C LYS A 5 -10.32 11.51 -3.41
N THR A 6 -11.01 10.98 -4.41
CA THR A 6 -10.84 9.58 -4.84
C THR A 6 -9.96 9.52 -6.06
N LEU A 7 -8.90 8.70 -6.02
CA LEU A 7 -8.10 8.32 -7.18
C LEU A 7 -8.73 7.08 -7.80
N ASN A 8 -9.18 7.19 -9.04
CA ASN A 8 -9.85 6.13 -9.79
C ASN A 8 -9.08 5.68 -11.05
N GLU A 9 -7.98 6.35 -11.39
CA GLU A 9 -7.17 6.11 -12.58
C GLU A 9 -5.67 6.23 -12.25
N ILE A 10 -4.82 5.54 -12.99
CA ILE A 10 -3.36 5.54 -12.76
C ILE A 10 -2.78 6.95 -12.94
N GLY A 11 -3.29 7.73 -13.89
CA GLY A 11 -2.86 9.12 -14.11
C GLY A 11 -3.06 10.02 -12.89
N TYR A 12 -4.03 9.71 -12.02
CA TYR A 12 -4.24 10.43 -10.76
C TYR A 12 -3.20 10.07 -9.69
N LEU A 13 -2.55 8.90 -9.76
CA LEU A 13 -1.38 8.63 -8.92
C LEU A 13 -0.24 9.59 -9.26
N ASN A 14 0.02 9.83 -10.55
CA ASN A 14 1.03 10.79 -11.00
C ASN A 14 0.73 12.21 -10.50
N SER A 15 -0.48 12.71 -10.75
CA SER A 15 -0.84 14.08 -10.37
C SER A 15 -1.02 14.27 -8.86
N SER A 16 -1.27 13.20 -8.09
CA SER A 16 -1.28 13.25 -6.61
C SER A 16 0.12 13.29 -5.99
N GLY A 17 1.16 12.86 -6.70
CA GLY A 17 2.51 12.71 -6.16
C GLY A 17 2.69 11.55 -5.16
N PHE A 18 1.68 10.71 -4.92
CA PHE A 18 1.79 9.60 -3.98
C PHE A 18 2.93 8.63 -4.35
N GLY A 19 3.75 8.23 -3.36
CA GLY A 19 4.92 7.37 -3.57
C GLY A 19 6.03 7.99 -4.42
N ARG A 20 6.01 9.31 -4.61
CA ARG A 20 6.98 10.09 -5.38
C ARG A 20 7.41 11.36 -4.64
N PRO A 21 8.63 11.87 -4.88
CA PRO A 21 9.67 11.31 -5.74
C PRO A 21 10.38 10.10 -5.10
N TRP A 22 11.35 9.52 -5.81
CA TRP A 22 12.32 8.60 -5.20
C TRP A 22 12.96 9.28 -3.96
N PRO A 23 13.20 8.59 -2.83
CA PRO A 23 13.21 7.13 -2.59
C PRO A 23 11.90 6.51 -2.10
N ARG A 24 10.80 7.26 -2.10
CA ARG A 24 9.50 6.86 -1.52
C ARG A 24 9.01 5.50 -2.03
N HIS A 25 8.48 4.72 -1.10
CA HIS A 25 8.07 3.33 -1.34
C HIS A 25 6.58 3.16 -1.64
N GLY A 26 5.76 4.22 -1.54
CA GLY A 26 4.29 4.14 -1.61
C GLY A 26 3.73 3.43 -2.85
N LEU A 27 4.33 3.64 -4.03
CA LEU A 27 3.86 2.96 -5.25
C LEU A 27 4.21 1.47 -5.26
N TYR A 28 5.36 1.07 -4.71
CA TYR A 28 5.71 -0.34 -4.52
C TYR A 28 4.79 -1.00 -3.50
N LEU A 29 4.44 -0.28 -2.42
CA LEU A 29 3.50 -0.73 -1.41
C LEU A 29 2.09 -0.91 -1.99
N LEU A 30 1.61 0.04 -2.80
CA LEU A 30 0.30 -0.05 -3.45
C LEU A 30 0.23 -1.17 -4.50
N TYR A 31 1.34 -1.40 -5.20
CA TYR A 31 1.49 -2.54 -6.12
C TYR A 31 1.35 -3.87 -5.38
N TRP A 32 2.15 -4.08 -4.32
CA TRP A 32 2.06 -5.25 -3.45
C TRP A 32 0.65 -5.43 -2.88
N PHE A 33 0.06 -4.37 -2.36
CA PHE A 33 -1.28 -4.41 -1.80
C PHE A 33 -2.29 -4.94 -2.82
N SER A 34 -2.25 -4.42 -4.05
CA SER A 34 -3.18 -4.76 -5.13
C SER A 34 -3.00 -6.19 -5.68
N HIS A 35 -1.78 -6.73 -5.63
CA HIS A 35 -1.46 -8.06 -6.16
C HIS A 35 -1.54 -9.17 -5.12
N ASN A 36 -1.03 -8.91 -3.91
CA ASN A 36 -0.70 -9.94 -2.93
C ASN A 36 -1.51 -9.86 -1.63
N TYR A 37 -2.05 -8.68 -1.28
CA TYR A 37 -2.80 -8.54 -0.02
C TYR A 37 -4.31 -8.66 -0.20
N VAL A 38 -4.85 -8.22 -1.34
CA VAL A 38 -6.29 -8.27 -1.62
C VAL A 38 -6.64 -9.17 -2.80
N ILE A 39 -7.89 -9.63 -2.82
CA ILE A 39 -8.54 -10.28 -3.98
C ILE A 39 -9.90 -9.64 -4.23
N PHE A 40 -10.44 -9.85 -5.44
CA PHE A 40 -11.83 -9.53 -5.76
C PHE A 40 -12.68 -10.78 -5.59
N ASP A 41 -13.80 -10.65 -4.90
CA ASP A 41 -14.81 -11.70 -4.85
C ASP A 41 -15.69 -11.68 -6.13
N ASN A 42 -16.65 -12.61 -6.20
CA ASN A 42 -17.58 -12.71 -7.34
C ASN A 42 -18.52 -11.49 -7.48
N ASN A 43 -18.70 -10.70 -6.42
CA ASN A 43 -19.51 -9.49 -6.42
C ASN A 43 -18.69 -8.24 -6.79
N GLY A 44 -17.37 -8.37 -6.94
CA GLY A 44 -16.45 -7.25 -7.18
C GLY A 44 -16.10 -6.47 -5.91
N ASP A 45 -16.35 -7.02 -4.73
CA ASP A 45 -15.85 -6.51 -3.46
C ASP A 45 -14.39 -6.89 -3.25
N LEU A 46 -13.65 -6.05 -2.52
CA LEU A 46 -12.26 -6.32 -2.15
C LEU A 46 -12.23 -7.09 -0.83
N LEU A 47 -11.55 -8.23 -0.82
CA LEU A 47 -11.30 -9.03 0.38
C LEU A 47 -9.82 -9.00 0.76
N ALA A 48 -9.52 -8.84 2.04
CA ALA A 48 -8.17 -9.03 2.57
C ALA A 48 -7.85 -10.53 2.67
N LEU A 49 -6.67 -10.93 2.19
CA LEU A 49 -6.16 -12.30 2.32
C LEU A 49 -5.62 -12.60 3.72
N PHE A 50 -5.10 -11.58 4.40
CA PHE A 50 -4.51 -11.70 5.72
C PHE A 50 -5.23 -10.79 6.72
N ASN A 51 -5.39 -11.25 7.96
CA ASN A 51 -6.05 -10.48 8.99
C ASN A 51 -5.08 -9.42 9.55
N PRO A 52 -5.36 -8.11 9.39
CA PRO A 52 -4.45 -7.06 9.84
C PRO A 52 -4.24 -7.06 11.37
N LYS A 53 -5.14 -7.68 12.15
CA LYS A 53 -4.96 -7.87 13.59
C LYS A 53 -3.77 -8.76 13.95
N ARG A 54 -3.30 -9.61 13.02
CA ARG A 54 -2.12 -10.48 13.20
C ARG A 54 -0.80 -9.71 13.09
N LYS A 55 -0.84 -8.43 12.68
CA LYS A 55 0.32 -7.54 12.51
C LYS A 55 1.35 -7.99 11.48
N GLU A 56 0.99 -8.95 10.63
CA GLU A 56 1.79 -9.36 9.47
C GLU A 56 2.03 -8.15 8.56
N PHE A 57 3.17 -8.12 7.87
CA PHE A 57 3.55 -7.02 6.96
C PHE A 57 3.67 -5.63 7.62
N GLY A 58 3.63 -5.57 8.96
CA GLY A 58 3.66 -4.32 9.72
C GLY A 58 2.29 -3.68 9.91
N PHE A 59 1.21 -4.41 9.65
CA PHE A 59 -0.14 -3.91 9.91
C PHE A 59 -0.36 -3.61 11.39
N HIS A 60 -1.09 -2.54 11.67
CA HIS A 60 -1.51 -2.21 13.02
C HIS A 60 -2.81 -1.39 13.01
N TYR A 61 -3.47 -1.31 14.16
CA TYR A 61 -4.67 -0.49 14.32
C TYR A 61 -4.32 0.98 14.08
N PHE A 62 -5.10 1.64 13.23
CA PHE A 62 -4.99 3.07 12.99
C PHE A 62 -6.04 3.80 13.83
N ASP A 63 -5.57 4.48 14.87
CA ASP A 63 -6.42 5.34 15.69
C ASP A 63 -6.65 6.65 14.95
N ASN A 64 -7.79 6.77 14.25
CA ASN A 64 -8.22 7.98 13.55
C ASN A 64 -8.66 9.07 14.53
N ARG A 65 -7.77 9.40 15.47
CA ARG A 65 -7.99 10.35 16.55
C ARG A 65 -8.14 11.78 16.02
N LEU A 66 -8.76 12.61 16.83
CA LEU A 66 -8.81 14.06 16.60
C LEU A 66 -7.42 14.65 16.92
N GLU A 67 -6.75 15.18 15.91
CA GLU A 67 -5.49 15.89 16.06
C GLU A 67 -5.76 17.39 16.10
N CYS A 68 -5.13 18.10 17.04
CA CYS A 68 -5.36 19.53 17.26
C CYS A 68 -4.02 20.27 17.24
N ASP A 69 -3.70 20.90 16.11
CA ASP A 69 -2.62 21.85 15.98
C ASP A 69 -3.16 23.14 15.33
N GLY A 70 -3.59 24.09 16.16
CA GLY A 70 -4.32 25.30 15.75
C GLY A 70 -5.77 25.06 15.31
N ASN A 71 -6.03 24.02 14.52
CA ASN A 71 -7.37 23.57 14.11
C ASN A 71 -7.50 22.06 14.30
N CYS A 72 -8.56 21.61 14.97
CA CYS A 72 -8.78 20.19 15.20
C CYS A 72 -9.32 19.50 13.94
N TYR A 73 -8.74 18.37 13.57
CA TYR A 73 -9.21 17.55 12.46
C TYR A 73 -8.96 16.05 12.70
N GLN A 74 -9.72 15.22 12.01
CA GLN A 74 -9.40 13.80 11.85
C GLN A 74 -8.95 13.58 10.42
N LEU A 75 -7.97 12.70 10.22
CA LEU A 75 -7.44 12.40 8.89
C LEU A 75 -8.53 11.80 7.99
N LEU A 76 -9.25 10.81 8.52
CA LEU A 76 -10.30 10.07 7.82
C LEU A 76 -11.69 10.37 8.40
N PRO A 77 -12.78 10.13 7.65
CA PRO A 77 -14.13 10.26 8.16
C PRO A 77 -14.40 9.27 9.31
N ASN A 78 -15.24 9.68 10.27
CA ASN A 78 -15.78 8.74 11.24
C ASN A 78 -16.65 7.69 10.54
N GLN A 79 -16.53 6.45 10.99
CA GLN A 79 -17.27 5.31 10.46
C GLN A 79 -17.34 4.19 11.50
N ASN A 80 -18.21 3.21 11.24
CA ASN A 80 -18.47 2.11 12.18
C ASN A 80 -17.40 1.00 12.14
N PHE A 81 -16.48 1.05 11.18
CA PHE A 81 -15.48 0.00 10.95
C PHE A 81 -14.09 0.45 11.38
N PRO A 82 -13.30 -0.46 11.97
CA PRO A 82 -11.93 -0.17 12.38
C PRO A 82 -11.04 0.13 11.17
N TYR A 83 -10.08 1.01 11.40
CA TYR A 83 -9.01 1.29 10.46
C TYR A 83 -7.74 0.51 10.83
N TYR A 84 -7.01 0.07 9.82
CA TYR A 84 -5.69 -0.51 9.96
C TYR A 84 -4.73 0.12 8.97
N GLU A 85 -3.50 0.38 9.43
CA GLU A 85 -2.43 0.99 8.65
C GLU A 85 -1.36 -0.04 8.31
N VAL A 86 -0.78 0.08 7.11
CA VAL A 86 0.48 -0.57 6.70
C VAL A 86 1.36 0.43 5.96
N GLY A 87 2.66 0.17 5.95
CA GLY A 87 3.64 0.95 5.20
C GLY A 87 4.72 1.57 6.07
N ASN A 88 4.56 1.60 7.40
CA ASN A 88 5.66 2.01 8.26
C ASN A 88 6.71 0.89 8.34
N LEU A 89 7.83 1.08 7.66
CA LEU A 89 8.94 0.11 7.59
C LEU A 89 9.73 -0.03 8.90
N ASN A 90 9.43 0.79 9.91
CA ASN A 90 9.97 0.66 11.27
C ASN A 90 9.13 -0.26 12.17
N THR A 91 7.93 -0.69 11.75
CA THR A 91 7.05 -1.47 12.64
C THR A 91 7.46 -2.94 12.72
N PRO A 92 7.22 -3.60 13.86
CA PRO A 92 7.31 -5.06 13.93
C PRO A 92 6.45 -5.71 12.84
N GLY A 93 7.00 -6.72 12.15
CA GLY A 93 6.33 -7.39 11.04
C GLY A 93 6.53 -6.73 9.67
N ALA A 94 7.06 -5.50 9.60
CA ALA A 94 7.34 -4.87 8.31
C ALA A 94 8.36 -5.66 7.47
N GLY A 95 9.22 -6.47 8.12
CA GLY A 95 10.14 -7.38 7.44
C GLY A 95 9.46 -8.39 6.51
N ASP A 96 8.19 -8.72 6.74
CA ASP A 96 7.41 -9.64 5.92
C ASP A 96 6.99 -9.00 4.57
N LEU A 97 7.08 -7.68 4.44
CA LEU A 97 6.87 -7.01 3.15
C LEU A 97 7.93 -7.47 2.15
N PRO A 98 7.59 -7.61 0.86
CA PRO A 98 8.55 -8.03 -0.15
C PRO A 98 9.77 -7.09 -0.22
N PRO A 99 10.96 -7.62 -0.55
CA PRO A 99 12.19 -6.81 -0.66
C PRO A 99 12.03 -5.58 -1.55
N TYR A 100 11.32 -5.68 -2.68
CA TYR A 100 11.09 -4.54 -3.59
C TYR A 100 10.31 -3.39 -2.96
N VAL A 101 9.50 -3.64 -1.92
CA VAL A 101 8.78 -2.60 -1.17
C VAL A 101 9.73 -1.88 -0.21
N ARG A 102 10.75 -2.58 0.30
CA ARG A 102 11.63 -2.09 1.37
C ARG A 102 13.02 -1.67 0.90
N GLN A 103 13.38 -1.97 -0.34
CA GLN A 103 14.74 -1.85 -0.89
C GLN A 103 15.39 -0.47 -0.71
N ASN A 104 14.60 0.59 -0.67
CA ASN A 104 15.10 1.96 -0.59
C ASN A 104 15.28 2.43 0.85
N TYR A 105 14.69 1.72 1.80
CA TYR A 105 14.71 2.10 3.20
C TYR A 105 16.03 1.65 3.83
N LYS A 106 16.79 2.64 4.30
CA LYS A 106 18.14 2.46 4.88
C LYS A 106 18.18 2.71 6.38
N GLY A 107 17.03 2.88 7.04
CA GLY A 107 16.97 3.24 8.46
C GLY A 107 17.42 4.68 8.76
N HIS A 108 17.56 5.53 7.75
CA HIS A 108 17.87 6.94 7.90
C HIS A 108 16.58 7.79 7.95
N HIS A 109 16.70 9.01 8.49
CA HIS A 109 15.66 10.03 8.39
C HIS A 109 15.65 10.63 6.97
N ASP A 110 15.13 9.85 6.02
CA ASP A 110 14.81 10.32 4.67
C ASP A 110 13.33 10.00 4.34
N ASP A 111 12.94 10.38 3.13
CA ASP A 111 11.55 10.27 2.67
C ASP A 111 11.14 8.83 2.32
N SER A 112 12.04 7.84 2.40
CA SER A 112 11.78 6.47 1.92
C SER A 112 10.66 5.75 2.68
N ASN A 113 10.37 6.15 3.91
CA ASN A 113 9.37 5.54 4.79
C ASN A 113 8.17 6.48 5.10
N MET A 114 7.80 7.37 4.19
CA MET A 114 6.69 8.32 4.40
C MET A 114 5.31 7.74 4.11
N ASP A 115 5.19 6.81 3.17
CA ASP A 115 3.89 6.43 2.58
C ASP A 115 3.15 5.38 3.41
N ARG A 116 1.82 5.52 3.51
CA ARG A 116 0.94 4.56 4.16
C ARG A 116 -0.25 4.17 3.30
N ILE A 117 -0.72 2.94 3.51
CA ILE A 117 -2.05 2.51 3.12
C ILE A 117 -2.87 2.32 4.39
N ILE A 118 -4.04 2.93 4.46
CA ILE A 118 -5.00 2.74 5.54
C ILE A 118 -6.24 2.07 4.98
N ILE A 119 -6.65 0.95 5.56
CA ILE A 119 -7.84 0.21 5.16
C ILE A 119 -8.91 0.28 6.24
N SER A 120 -10.16 0.44 5.80
CA SER A 120 -11.35 0.20 6.61
C SER A 120 -11.82 -1.23 6.38
N LEU A 121 -12.05 -2.00 7.45
CA LEU A 121 -12.36 -3.42 7.36
C LEU A 121 -13.72 -3.76 8.01
N HIS A 122 -14.66 -4.24 7.20
CA HIS A 122 -15.91 -4.85 7.66
C HIS A 122 -15.66 -6.24 8.27
N PRO A 123 -16.63 -6.76 9.06
CA PRO A 123 -16.68 -8.19 9.35
C PRO A 123 -16.59 -9.05 8.07
N GLY A 124 -15.93 -10.21 8.14
CA GLY A 124 -15.76 -11.09 6.98
C GLY A 124 -14.62 -10.68 6.03
N MET A 125 -13.69 -9.84 6.48
CA MET A 125 -12.49 -9.43 5.73
C MET A 125 -12.76 -8.57 4.48
N VAL A 126 -13.96 -8.00 4.36
CA VAL A 126 -14.34 -7.12 3.25
C VAL A 126 -13.81 -5.70 3.50
N LEU A 127 -13.10 -5.13 2.53
CA LEU A 127 -12.62 -3.76 2.62
C LEU A 127 -13.73 -2.77 2.23
N ASP A 128 -14.09 -1.90 3.18
CA ASP A 128 -15.03 -0.80 2.93
C ASP A 128 -14.39 0.27 2.05
N LYS A 129 -13.19 0.69 2.46
CA LYS A 129 -12.44 1.81 1.90
C LYS A 129 -10.95 1.54 2.01
N VAL A 130 -10.23 1.96 0.99
CA VAL A 130 -8.76 1.97 0.93
C VAL A 130 -8.33 3.41 0.79
N TYR A 131 -7.38 3.82 1.61
CA TYR A 131 -6.78 5.14 1.59
C TYR A 131 -5.29 5.03 1.41
N VAL A 132 -4.73 6.01 0.71
CA VAL A 132 -3.29 6.26 0.67
C VAL A 132 -3.03 7.62 1.31
N THR A 133 -1.93 7.72 2.05
CA THR A 133 -1.52 8.95 2.71
C THR A 133 0.00 8.97 2.86
N GLN A 134 0.52 10.08 3.34
CA GLN A 134 1.92 10.27 3.65
C GLN A 134 2.06 10.96 5.00
N HIS A 135 3.19 10.75 5.65
CA HIS A 135 3.59 11.59 6.76
C HIS A 135 4.04 12.97 6.27
N GLU A 136 3.67 14.04 6.98
CA GLU A 136 4.26 15.37 6.81
C GLU A 136 5.55 15.49 7.65
N ASP A 137 5.54 14.90 8.84
CA ASP A 137 6.69 14.73 9.72
C ASP A 137 6.68 13.35 10.41
N VAL A 138 7.58 13.11 11.37
CA VAL A 138 7.72 11.82 12.07
C VAL A 138 6.43 11.35 12.77
N ARG A 139 5.47 12.24 13.03
CA ARG A 139 4.28 12.01 13.84
C ARG A 139 2.96 12.35 13.15
N THR A 140 2.96 13.29 12.20
CA THR A 140 1.73 13.84 11.63
C THR A 140 1.48 13.32 10.21
N PHE A 141 0.21 13.19 9.87
CA PHE A 141 -0.23 12.80 8.54
C PHE A 141 -0.59 14.02 7.70
N ASP A 142 -0.20 13.98 6.43
CA ASP A 142 -0.53 15.01 5.48
C ASP A 142 -1.98 14.86 5.00
N ARG A 143 -2.84 15.70 5.55
CA ARG A 143 -4.26 15.75 5.18
C ARG A 143 -4.48 16.13 3.73
N GLN A 144 -3.64 16.99 3.15
CA GLN A 144 -3.80 17.45 1.76
C GLN A 144 -3.42 16.34 0.78
N ASN A 145 -2.47 15.49 1.17
CA ASN A 145 -2.01 14.33 0.41
C ASN A 145 -2.57 13.01 0.93
N THR A 146 -3.84 13.03 1.34
CA THR A 146 -4.62 11.84 1.69
C THR A 146 -5.72 11.62 0.66
N TYR A 147 -5.76 10.42 0.10
CA TYR A 147 -6.66 10.08 -0.99
C TYR A 147 -7.33 8.73 -0.76
N ARG A 148 -8.59 8.60 -1.22
CA ARG A 148 -9.26 7.31 -1.31
C ARG A 148 -8.84 6.63 -2.60
N ILE A 149 -8.49 5.35 -2.55
CA ILE A 149 -8.26 4.54 -3.75
C ILE A 149 -9.58 3.85 -4.13
N SER A 150 -9.99 3.99 -5.39
CA SER A 150 -11.16 3.30 -5.90
C SER A 150 -10.86 1.81 -6.11
N ARG A 151 -11.89 0.96 -6.02
CA ARG A 151 -11.76 -0.47 -6.38
C ARG A 151 -11.32 -0.65 -7.83
N GLY A 152 -11.80 0.21 -8.73
CA GLY A 152 -11.39 0.24 -10.13
C GLY A 152 -9.89 0.48 -10.27
N LEU A 153 -9.31 1.40 -9.49
CA LEU A 153 -7.88 1.65 -9.50
C LEU A 153 -7.07 0.46 -9.00
N VAL A 154 -7.51 -0.20 -7.92
CA VAL A 154 -6.88 -1.46 -7.45
C VAL A 154 -6.88 -2.52 -8.57
N LYS A 155 -8.00 -2.66 -9.30
CA LYS A 155 -8.12 -3.59 -10.42
C LYS A 155 -7.20 -3.23 -11.58
N LEU A 156 -7.09 -1.94 -11.92
CA LEU A 156 -6.15 -1.47 -12.94
C LEU A 156 -4.72 -1.80 -12.57
N ILE A 157 -4.30 -1.50 -11.33
CA ILE A 157 -2.94 -1.78 -10.85
C ILE A 157 -2.63 -3.27 -10.91
N ARG A 158 -3.58 -4.14 -10.53
CA ARG A 158 -3.42 -5.60 -10.57
C ARG A 158 -3.15 -6.18 -11.97
N ASN A 159 -3.50 -5.43 -13.02
CA ASN A 159 -3.28 -5.83 -14.42
C ASN A 159 -2.02 -5.21 -15.03
N LEU A 160 -1.21 -4.50 -14.23
CA LEU A 160 0.03 -3.89 -14.68
C LEU A 160 1.22 -4.62 -14.07
N GLU A 161 2.30 -4.68 -14.84
CA GLU A 161 3.63 -4.94 -14.27
C GLU A 161 4.09 -3.75 -13.43
N LEU A 162 4.96 -4.00 -12.44
CA LEU A 162 5.46 -2.96 -11.54
C LEU A 162 6.12 -1.80 -12.30
N GLU A 163 6.94 -2.11 -13.30
CA GLU A 163 7.61 -1.09 -14.11
C GLU A 163 6.61 -0.18 -14.85
N GLU A 164 5.54 -0.77 -15.39
CA GLU A 164 4.52 -0.03 -16.11
C GLU A 164 3.70 0.86 -15.16
N LEU A 165 3.39 0.38 -13.95
CA LEU A 165 2.80 1.22 -12.91
C LEU A 165 3.70 2.42 -12.60
N LEU A 166 4.99 2.19 -12.35
CA LEU A 166 5.94 3.25 -11.99
C LEU A 166 6.04 4.29 -13.11
N ARG A 167 6.15 3.85 -14.36
CA ARG A 167 6.19 4.70 -15.54
C ARG A 167 4.93 5.57 -15.66
N GLN A 168 3.75 4.97 -15.58
CA GLN A 168 2.48 5.70 -15.69
C GLN A 168 2.24 6.64 -14.48
N ALA A 169 2.73 6.26 -13.30
CA ALA A 169 2.69 7.10 -12.10
C ALA A 169 3.74 8.23 -12.11
N GLY A 170 4.58 8.32 -13.15
CA GLY A 170 5.47 9.45 -13.43
C GLY A 170 6.94 9.25 -13.01
N TYR A 171 7.38 8.03 -12.75
CA TYR A 171 8.83 7.75 -12.69
C TYR A 171 9.44 7.90 -14.10
N THR A 172 10.58 8.58 -14.18
CA THR A 172 11.31 8.75 -15.44
C THR A 172 12.08 7.48 -15.77
N THR A 173 12.27 7.21 -17.07
CA THR A 173 13.05 6.07 -17.56
C THR A 173 14.46 6.04 -16.98
N SER A 174 15.08 7.21 -16.77
CA SER A 174 16.42 7.30 -16.14
C SER A 174 16.44 6.71 -14.73
N ILE A 175 15.45 7.03 -13.88
CA ILE A 175 15.35 6.47 -12.53
C ILE A 175 15.09 4.96 -12.58
N MET A 176 14.23 4.50 -13.51
CA MET A 176 13.93 3.08 -13.64
C MET A 176 15.16 2.27 -14.12
N LEU A 177 15.94 2.80 -15.07
CA LEU A 177 17.17 2.17 -15.56
C LEU A 177 18.23 2.04 -14.45
N VAL A 178 18.43 3.09 -13.64
CA VAL A 178 19.35 3.02 -12.49
C VAL A 178 18.93 1.92 -11.50
N LYS A 179 17.63 1.64 -11.39
CA LYS A 179 17.12 0.54 -10.56
C LYS A 179 17.32 -0.82 -11.21
N ALA A 180 17.00 -0.98 -12.50
CA ALA A 180 17.18 -2.25 -13.21
C ALA A 180 18.64 -2.75 -13.13
N VAL A 181 19.61 -1.83 -13.25
CA VAL A 181 21.03 -2.16 -13.07
C VAL A 181 21.32 -2.65 -11.65
N LYS A 182 20.79 -1.98 -10.62
CA LYS A 182 20.96 -2.41 -9.22
C LYS A 182 20.29 -3.75 -8.92
N TRP A 183 19.15 -4.05 -9.54
CA TRP A 183 18.46 -5.34 -9.40
C TRP A 183 19.29 -6.50 -9.94
N GLN A 184 19.99 -6.30 -11.06
CA GLN A 184 20.90 -7.32 -11.62
C GLN A 184 22.13 -7.57 -10.74
N GLU A 185 22.49 -6.61 -9.89
CA GLU A 185 23.62 -6.72 -8.95
C GLU A 185 23.24 -7.37 -7.61
N THR A 186 21.94 -7.53 -7.31
CA THR A 186 21.45 -8.25 -6.13
C THR A 186 21.01 -9.66 -6.56
N PRO A 187 21.68 -10.74 -6.13
CA PRO A 187 21.27 -12.09 -6.51
C PRO A 187 19.82 -12.36 -6.10
N ASP A 188 19.04 -12.86 -7.04
CA ASP A 188 17.68 -13.36 -6.87
C ASP A 188 17.65 -14.48 -5.83
N GLU A 189 17.45 -14.15 -4.55
CA GLU A 189 16.81 -15.10 -3.67
C GLU A 189 15.33 -15.15 -4.11
N TRP A 190 14.84 -16.38 -4.35
CA TRP A 190 13.46 -16.75 -4.68
C TRP A 190 13.14 -17.04 -6.16
N GLY A 191 13.93 -17.93 -6.76
CA GLY A 191 13.35 -19.01 -7.54
C GLY A 191 12.75 -20.08 -6.62
N ASN A 192 11.50 -20.47 -6.89
CA ASN A 192 10.77 -21.62 -6.33
C ASN A 192 10.16 -21.49 -4.92
N ASN A 193 8.94 -20.96 -4.83
CA ASN A 193 7.93 -21.60 -3.97
C ASN A 193 6.47 -21.39 -4.42
N CYS A 194 6.22 -21.58 -5.72
CA CYS A 194 4.88 -21.82 -6.24
C CYS A 194 4.78 -23.30 -6.65
N GLY A 195 4.15 -24.13 -5.81
CA GLY A 195 3.72 -25.47 -6.17
C GLY A 195 4.05 -26.55 -5.15
N HIS A 196 3.17 -26.74 -4.15
CA HIS A 196 2.70 -28.07 -3.70
C HIS A 196 1.68 -27.88 -2.55
N HIS A 197 0.47 -27.46 -2.90
CA HIS A 197 -0.72 -27.92 -2.19
C HIS A 197 -1.70 -28.40 -3.25
N LEU A 198 -1.42 -29.60 -3.75
CA LEU A 198 -2.36 -30.36 -4.55
C LEU A 198 -3.61 -30.60 -3.72
N LEU A 199 -4.73 -30.15 -4.29
CA LEU A 199 -6.04 -30.75 -4.15
C LEU A 199 -5.98 -32.24 -3.80
N GLN A 200 -6.60 -32.62 -2.69
CA GLN A 200 -7.21 -33.94 -2.58
C GLN A 200 -8.69 -33.75 -2.28
N CYS A 201 -9.51 -33.81 -3.33
CA CYS A 201 -10.91 -34.18 -3.25
C CYS A 201 -11.07 -35.61 -3.80
N SER A 202 -11.51 -36.50 -2.91
CA SER A 202 -12.56 -37.51 -3.07
C SER A 202 -12.35 -38.89 -3.73
N CYS A 203 -12.94 -39.87 -3.03
CA CYS A 203 -13.55 -41.15 -3.42
C CYS A 203 -12.68 -42.35 -3.88
N LYS A 204 -12.47 -43.30 -2.96
CA LYS A 204 -13.23 -44.56 -2.84
C LYS A 204 -13.00 -45.19 -1.46
#